data_AF-A0A420DEM3-F1
#
_entry.id   AF-A0A420DEM3-F1
#
_cell.length_a   1.000
_cell.length_b   1.000
_cell.length_c   1.000
_cell.angle_alpha   90.00
_cell.angle_beta   90.00
_cell.angle_gamma   90.00
#
_symmetry.space_group_name_H-M   'P 1'
#
loop_
_entity.id
_entity.type
_entity.pdbx_description
1 polymer ?
#
loop_
_entity_poly.entity_id
_entity_poly.type
_entity_poly.pdbx_seq_one_letter_code
_entity_poly.pdbx_strand_id
1 'polypeptide(L)'
;MNNKSKINGILQILMSIFWIYHYGILLYQYHFTNILFAFMYPNWTLILFIFMGILGIVIGSSVILGKKKIKTGYLQILGLLIIGIIIDLIVLS
;
A
#
# COMPACT_ATOMS: atom_id res chain seq x y z
N MET A 1 -9.36 -23.92 8.06
CA MET A 1 -8.46 -22.82 7.64
C MET A 1 -7.51 -22.51 8.78
N ASN A 2 -6.19 -22.49 8.55
CA ASN A 2 -5.20 -22.35 9.62
C ASN A 2 -5.31 -20.95 10.28
N ASN A 3 -5.43 -20.89 11.61
CA ASN A 3 -5.49 -19.64 12.37
C ASN A 3 -4.27 -18.75 12.09
N LYS A 4 -3.10 -19.34 11.85
CA LYS A 4 -1.88 -18.61 11.46
C LYS A 4 -2.07 -17.83 10.16
N SER A 5 -2.67 -18.45 9.13
CA SER A 5 -2.93 -17.78 7.84
C SER A 5 -3.93 -16.65 7.97
N LYS A 6 -4.97 -16.80 8.80
CA LYS A 6 -5.93 -15.73 9.09
C LYS A 6 -5.25 -14.51 9.71
N ILE A 7 -4.49 -14.72 10.79
CA ILE A 7 -3.79 -13.63 11.50
C ILE A 7 -2.83 -12.90 10.57
N ASN A 8 -2.01 -13.64 9.81
CA ASN A 8 -1.06 -13.03 8.88
C ASN A 8 -1.75 -12.29 7.73
N GLY A 9 -2.83 -12.85 7.18
CA GLY A 9 -3.62 -12.19 6.14
C GLY A 9 -4.28 -10.90 6.64
N ILE A 10 -4.79 -10.88 7.88
CA ILE A 10 -5.32 -9.66 8.51
C ILE A 10 -4.21 -8.61 8.67
N LEU A 11 -3.02 -9.00 9.14
CA LEU A 11 -1.88 -8.08 9.24
C LEU A 11 -1.49 -7.48 7.88
N GLN A 12 -1.49 -8.29 6.82
CA GLN A 12 -1.22 -7.84 5.45
C GLN A 12 -2.26 -6.81 4.97
N ILE A 13 -3.54 -7.04 5.27
CA ILE A 13 -4.62 -6.09 4.97
C ILE A 13 -4.45 -4.80 5.78
N LEU A 14 -4.18 -4.88 7.07
CA LEU A 14 -4.00 -3.69 7.93
C LEU A 14 -2.84 -2.82 7.45
N MET A 15 -1.69 -3.41 7.10
CA MET A 15 -0.58 -2.66 6.50
C MET A 15 -0.98 -1.97 5.19
N SER A 16 -1.80 -2.65 4.38
CA SER A 16 -2.26 -2.12 3.09
C SER A 16 -3.28 -0.99 3.27
N ILE A 17 -4.18 -1.09 4.26
CA ILE A 17 -5.11 -0.01 4.65
C ILE A 17 -4.33 1.20 5.16
N PHE A 18 -3.32 1.00 6.02
CA PHE A 18 -2.48 2.08 6.50
C PHE A 18 -1.79 2.81 5.35
N TRP A 19 -1.26 2.07 4.37
CA TRP A 19 -0.68 2.64 3.16
C TRP A 19 -1.71 3.49 2.39
N ILE A 20 -2.89 2.96 2.09
CA ILE A 20 -3.95 3.69 1.39
C ILE A 20 -4.31 4.96 2.15
N TYR A 21 -4.50 4.85 3.46
CA TYR A 21 -4.85 5.97 4.31
C TYR A 21 -3.78 7.07 4.25
N HIS A 22 -2.50 6.70 4.36
CA HIS A 22 -1.38 7.65 4.33
C HIS A 22 -1.33 8.46 3.02
N TYR A 23 -1.45 7.82 1.86
CA TYR A 23 -1.41 8.55 0.59
C TYR A 23 -2.75 9.19 0.24
N GLY A 24 -3.86 8.64 0.72
CA GLY A 24 -5.19 9.23 0.59
C GLY A 24 -5.31 10.56 1.35
N ILE A 25 -4.80 10.62 2.59
CA ILE A 25 -4.79 11.87 3.35
C ILE A 25 -3.85 12.90 2.72
N LEU A 26 -2.70 12.46 2.18
CA LEU A 26 -1.77 13.34 1.48
C LEU A 26 -2.40 13.95 0.23
N LEU A 27 -3.07 13.12 -0.58
CA LEU A 27 -3.79 13.57 -1.77
C LEU A 27 -4.91 14.55 -1.39
N TYR A 28 -5.64 14.28 -0.31
CA TYR A 28 -6.67 15.19 0.19
C TYR A 28 -6.07 16.54 0.60
N GLN A 29 -4.99 16.53 1.39
CA GLN A 29 -4.33 17.76 1.84
C GLN A 29 -3.81 18.61 0.67
N TYR A 30 -3.30 17.98 -0.38
CA TYR A 30 -2.78 18.69 -1.56
C TYR A 30 -3.85 19.48 -2.33
N HIS A 31 -5.12 19.10 -2.21
CA HIS A 31 -6.21 19.70 -3.00
C HIS A 31 -7.22 20.49 -2.18
N PHE A 32 -7.38 20.14 -0.90
CA PHE A 32 -8.49 20.63 -0.07
C PHE A 32 -8.02 21.35 1.20
N THR A 33 -6.72 21.45 1.44
CA THR A 33 -6.18 22.22 2.56
C THR A 33 -5.12 23.21 2.09
N ASN A 34 -4.90 24.26 2.89
CA ASN A 34 -3.89 25.29 2.61
C ASN A 34 -2.52 24.94 3.22
N ILE A 35 -2.22 23.65 3.37
CA ILE A 35 -0.95 23.19 3.95
C ILE A 35 0.12 23.29 2.88
N LEU A 36 1.19 24.04 3.14
CA LEU A 36 2.38 24.06 2.27
C LEU A 36 3.27 22.86 2.58
N PHE A 37 3.61 22.10 1.54
CA PHE A 37 4.53 20.97 1.62
C PHE A 37 5.87 21.35 1.02
N ALA A 38 6.97 20.98 1.69
CA ALA A 38 8.32 21.21 1.17
C ALA A 38 8.61 20.36 -0.08
N PHE A 39 8.01 19.17 -0.15
CA PHE A 39 8.08 18.25 -1.29
C PHE A 39 6.67 17.76 -1.60
N MET A 40 6.29 17.80 -2.87
CA MET A 40 4.94 17.46 -3.31
C MET A 40 5.01 16.41 -4.41
N TYR A 41 4.45 15.24 -4.14
CA TYR A 41 4.28 14.21 -5.15
C TYR A 41 3.26 14.65 -6.21
N PRO A 42 3.51 14.34 -7.49
CA PRO A 42 2.48 14.43 -8.51
C PRO A 42 1.25 13.59 -8.13
N ASN A 43 0.06 14.09 -8.46
CA ASN A 43 -1.19 13.41 -8.13
C ASN A 43 -1.27 11.98 -8.67
N TRP A 44 -0.74 11.74 -9.87
CA TRP A 44 -0.73 10.40 -10.48
C TRP A 44 0.07 9.40 -9.65
N THR A 45 1.15 9.85 -8.98
CA THR A 45 1.97 9.01 -8.11
C THR A 45 1.19 8.59 -6.86
N LEU A 46 0.48 9.53 -6.24
CA LEU A 46 -0.37 9.23 -5.07
C LEU A 46 -1.50 8.27 -5.41
N ILE A 47 -2.16 8.48 -6.54
CA ILE A 47 -3.20 7.58 -7.04
C ILE A 47 -2.63 6.17 -7.25
N LEU A 48 -1.44 6.06 -7.85
CA LEU A 48 -0.76 4.79 -8.07
C LEU A 48 -0.40 4.09 -6.75
N PHE A 49 0.07 4.81 -5.74
CA PHE A 49 0.34 4.26 -4.40
C PHE A 49 -0.94 3.78 -3.69
N ILE A 50 -2.05 4.51 -3.83
CA ILE A 50 -3.35 4.04 -3.33
C ILE A 50 -3.77 2.74 -4.04
N PHE A 51 -3.60 2.66 -5.37
CA PHE A 51 -3.88 1.43 -6.11
C PHE A 51 -3.00 0.25 -5.65
N MET A 52 -1.71 0.48 -5.38
CA MET A 52 -0.82 -0.55 -4.82
C MET A 52 -1.32 -1.05 -3.45
N GLY A 53 -1.77 -0.14 -2.59
CA GLY A 53 -2.40 -0.51 -1.33
C GLY A 53 -3.65 -1.38 -1.53
N ILE A 54 -4.52 -1.04 -2.50
CA ILE A 54 -5.70 -1.87 -2.83
C ILE A 54 -5.27 -3.28 -3.28
N LEU A 55 -4.24 -3.39 -4.12
CA LEU A 55 -3.67 -4.69 -4.51
C LEU A 55 -3.16 -5.47 -3.29
N GLY A 56 -2.54 -4.78 -2.31
CA GLY A 56 -2.12 -5.36 -1.04
C GLY A 56 -3.29 -5.97 -0.24
N ILE A 57 -4.45 -5.32 -0.23
CA ILE A 57 -5.68 -5.86 0.40
C ILE A 57 -6.13 -7.15 -0.30
N VAL A 58 -6.10 -7.19 -1.64
CA VAL A 58 -6.46 -8.38 -2.42
C VAL A 58 -5.51 -9.53 -2.13
N ILE A 59 -4.21 -9.24 -2.01
CA ILE A 59 -3.19 -10.24 -1.63
C ILE A 59 -3.46 -10.79 -0.24
N GLY A 60 -3.65 -9.91 0.76
CA GLY A 60 -3.94 -10.31 2.14
C GLY A 60 -5.22 -11.13 2.26
N SER A 61 -6.27 -10.73 1.54
CA SER A 61 -7.53 -11.49 1.45
C SER A 61 -7.33 -12.88 0.83
N SER A 62 -6.46 -12.99 -0.18
CA SER A 62 -6.10 -14.27 -0.80
C SER A 62 -5.33 -15.19 0.16
N VAL A 63 -4.54 -14.64 1.08
CA VAL A 63 -3.87 -15.38 2.16
C VAL A 63 -4.87 -15.84 3.21
N ILE A 64 -5.84 -14.98 3.58
CA ILE A 64 -6.94 -15.37 4.49
C ILE A 64 -7.67 -16.56 3.90
N LEU A 65 -8.16 -16.48 2.66
CA LEU A 65 -8.91 -17.53 1.97
C LEU A 65 -8.10 -18.81 1.68
N GLY A 66 -6.82 -18.86 2.03
CA GLY A 66 -5.95 -20.01 1.79
C GLY A 66 -5.57 -20.21 0.31
N LYS A 67 -5.91 -19.27 -0.57
CA LYS A 67 -5.55 -19.29 -2.01
C LYS A 67 -4.06 -19.01 -2.24
N LYS A 68 -3.39 -18.36 -1.28
CA LYS A 68 -1.95 -18.06 -1.30
C LYS A 68 -1.25 -18.46 0.00
N LYS A 69 0.02 -18.81 -0.10
CA LYS A 69 0.88 -19.04 1.07
C LYS A 69 1.21 -17.70 1.75
N ILE A 70 1.40 -17.72 3.07
CA ILE A 70 1.74 -16.52 3.86
C ILE A 70 3.00 -15.85 3.32
N LYS A 71 4.07 -16.64 3.09
CA LYS A 71 5.36 -16.15 2.57
C LYS A 71 5.22 -15.49 1.20
N THR A 72 4.41 -16.06 0.30
CA THR A 72 4.18 -15.47 -1.02
C THR A 72 3.38 -14.18 -0.93
N GLY A 73 2.45 -14.05 0.02
CA GLY A 73 1.72 -12.79 0.24
C GLY A 73 2.65 -11.65 0.66
N TYR A 74 3.52 -11.92 1.65
CA TYR A 74 4.51 -10.93 2.09
C TYR A 74 5.53 -10.57 1.00
N LEU A 75 6.00 -11.54 0.20
CA LEU A 75 6.89 -11.26 -0.92
C LEU A 75 6.26 -10.33 -1.96
N GLN A 76 4.96 -10.50 -2.24
CA GLN A 76 4.25 -9.62 -3.17
C GLN A 76 4.08 -8.21 -2.62
N ILE A 77 3.73 -8.07 -1.34
CA ILE A 77 3.64 -6.76 -0.68
C ILE A 77 5.02 -6.08 -0.62
N LEU A 78 6.08 -6.84 -0.36
CA LEU A 78 7.44 -6.33 -0.40
C LEU A 78 7.84 -5.88 -1.82
N GLY A 79 7.43 -6.61 -2.85
CA GLY A 79 7.61 -6.18 -4.24
C GLY A 79 6.91 -4.85 -4.53
N LEU A 80 5.67 -4.67 -4.05
CA LEU A 80 4.95 -3.40 -4.16
C LEU A 80 5.67 -2.27 -3.39
N LEU A 81 6.20 -2.54 -2.19
CA LEU A 81 7.06 -1.61 -1.43
C LEU A 81 8.25 -1.13 -2.24
N ILE A 82 9.01 -2.06 -2.82
CA ILE A 82 10.21 -1.75 -3.59
C ILE A 82 9.85 -0.91 -4.82
N ILE A 83 8.78 -1.27 -5.54
CA ILE A 83 8.33 -0.46 -6.69
C ILE A 83 7.93 0.95 -6.23
N GLY A 84 7.23 1.07 -5.11
CA GLY A 84 6.87 2.37 -4.53
C GLY A 84 8.08 3.23 -4.25
N ILE A 85 9.13 2.67 -3.63
CA ILE A 85 10.40 3.35 -3.35
C ILE A 85 11.14 3.75 -4.64
N ILE A 86 11.13 2.90 -5.67
CA ILE A 86 11.76 3.23 -6.95
C ILE A 86 11.06 4.44 -7.60
N ILE A 87 9.72 4.46 -7.59
CA ILE A 87 8.96 5.60 -8.12
C ILE A 87 9.25 6.86 -7.31
N ASP A 88 9.29 6.74 -5.98
CA ASP A 88 9.64 7.83 -5.08
C ASP A 88 10.99 8.47 -5.43
N LEU A 89 12.03 7.64 -5.60
CA LEU A 89 13.37 8.08 -5.99
C LEU A 89 13.38 8.77 -7.35
N ILE A 90 12.62 8.29 -8.34
CA ILE A 90 12.55 8.89 -9.68
C ILE A 90 11.82 10.24 -9.66
N VAL A 91 10.82 10.40 -8.79
CA VAL A 91 10.01 11.62 -8.70
C VAL A 91 10.73 12.71 -7.91
N LEU A 92 11.52 12.33 -6.91
CA LEU A 92 12.27 13.26 -6.05
C LEU A 92 13.67 13.60 -6.56
N SER A 93 14.22 12.85 -7.52
CA SER A 93 15.51 13.14 -8.18
C SER A 93 15.40 14.27 -9.20
#